data_AF-A0A933Z5W6-F1
#
_entry.id   AF-A0A933Z5W6-F1
#
_cell.length_a   1.000
_cell.length_b   1.000
_cell.length_c   1.000
_cell.angle_alpha   90.00
_cell.angle_beta   90.00
_cell.angle_gamma   90.00
#
_symmetry.space_group_name_H-M   'P 1'
#
loop_
_entity.id
_entity.type
_entity.pdbx_description
1 polymer ?
#
loop_
_entity_poly.entity_id
_entity_poly.type
_entity_poly.pdbx_seq_one_letter_code
_entity_poly.pdbx_strand_id
1 'polypeptide(L)'
;MAQACLDCGLCQEQCLFLRRQGSPGQIARGLDPQDPRQLSQAYLCSLCGLCGAVCPQGLDPAAMFLDLRRQAVAQGTAGLPEHQGLLAYERRGNSPRYTWYALPAGCRAVFFPGCNLPGSRPQQTWRLFELLRGQDPSLGLVLDCCNKPSHDLGRQEFFLAMFGEMHDWLLAQGVREVLVACPNCHRVFETHGQGLTVRTVYQALAEAGLPAIGQAPATVTVHDPCVARQAPALQQAARHWAAQAGLAVEEMSHHGAQALCCGEGGGVGFVDPELAQAWARHRGQEAEGRRVLTYCAGCAGHLGRLMPVTHLTDLLLDTQAALAGRAPASKAPFTYLNRLRLKKRAQDQVPAAITRQRTFNPQPPPQGGLLKLALTLLALAGLVAAVRLSGAAAYLEPERLRGLIAGHGVLAPAIYMLIYTLAPALFLPGLPITLAGGVLFGPLWGVVYTIIGSTAGACLAFLVARHGARGGIERRLTGPRWRQLDAQVERHGWKVVLFARLMPLLPFNLLNYALGLTKIRFSHYALATFWGMLPACIAFVVFSSSLLDLLLGRVSPGLVLGLLLVLAVMLVPMLYRRRRAKRALASPKT
;
A
#
# COMPACT_ATOMS: atom_id res chain seq x y z
N MET A 1 27.34 -14.90 -17.52
CA MET A 1 27.55 -13.47 -17.19
C MET A 1 29.00 -13.17 -16.81
N ALA A 2 29.54 -13.78 -15.76
CA ALA A 2 30.89 -13.49 -15.23
C ALA A 2 32.03 -13.53 -16.26
N GLN A 3 32.00 -14.51 -17.17
CA GLN A 3 33.02 -14.72 -18.21
C GLN A 3 32.79 -13.90 -19.49
N ALA A 4 31.53 -13.67 -19.86
CA ALA A 4 31.17 -13.12 -21.17
C ALA A 4 30.94 -11.59 -21.15
N CYS A 5 30.83 -10.97 -19.97
CA CYS A 5 30.63 -9.53 -19.86
C CYS A 5 31.92 -8.78 -20.16
N LEU A 6 31.87 -7.84 -21.11
CA LEU A 6 33.00 -6.98 -21.50
C LEU A 6 33.24 -5.79 -20.54
N ASP A 7 32.40 -5.63 -19.51
CA ASP A 7 32.45 -4.48 -18.60
C ASP A 7 32.44 -3.10 -19.32
N CYS A 8 31.78 -3.03 -20.47
CA CYS A 8 31.77 -1.86 -21.35
C CYS A 8 30.93 -0.66 -20.86
N GLY A 9 30.27 -0.74 -19.71
CA GLY A 9 29.52 0.38 -19.12
C GLY A 9 28.16 0.72 -19.74
N LEU A 10 27.86 0.33 -20.98
CA LEU A 10 26.62 0.73 -21.71
C LEU A 10 25.32 0.47 -20.92
N CYS A 11 25.19 -0.71 -20.30
CA CYS A 11 24.01 -1.02 -19.49
C CYS A 11 23.96 -0.24 -18.17
N GLN A 12 25.10 0.15 -17.61
CA GLN A 12 25.19 0.98 -16.42
C GLN A 12 24.77 2.41 -16.75
N GLU A 13 25.25 2.96 -17.87
CA GLU A 13 24.82 4.28 -18.35
C GLU A 13 23.30 4.38 -18.43
N GLN A 14 22.60 3.33 -18.83
CA GLN A 14 21.15 3.38 -19.01
C GLN A 14 20.32 2.99 -17.77
N CYS A 15 20.91 2.30 -16.79
CA CYS A 15 20.17 1.72 -15.66
C CYS A 15 20.61 2.30 -14.31
N LEU A 16 19.73 3.10 -13.67
CA LEU A 16 20.00 3.68 -12.35
C LEU A 16 20.40 2.65 -11.27
N PHE A 17 19.88 1.43 -11.33
CA PHE A 17 20.29 0.35 -10.43
C PHE A 17 21.74 -0.07 -10.67
N LEU A 18 22.13 -0.32 -11.93
CA LEU A 18 23.50 -0.72 -12.28
C LEU A 18 24.51 0.42 -12.11
N ARG A 19 24.10 1.70 -12.24
CA ARG A 19 24.93 2.85 -11.85
C ARG A 19 25.29 2.81 -10.36
N ARG A 20 24.39 2.31 -9.50
CA ARG A 20 24.61 2.21 -8.05
C ARG A 20 25.38 0.95 -7.64
N GLN A 21 25.19 -0.17 -8.35
CA GLN A 21 25.70 -1.49 -7.92
C GLN A 21 26.91 -2.01 -8.70
N GLY A 22 27.24 -1.41 -9.85
CA GLY A 22 28.30 -1.90 -10.72
C GLY A 22 27.78 -2.68 -11.94
N SER A 23 28.71 -3.14 -12.77
CA SER A 23 28.38 -3.84 -14.01
C SER A 23 27.78 -5.23 -13.70
N PRO A 24 26.95 -5.80 -14.58
CA PRO A 24 26.50 -7.18 -14.43
C PRO A 24 27.64 -8.20 -14.33
N GLY A 25 28.77 -7.95 -15.01
CA GLY A 25 29.97 -8.80 -14.96
C GLY A 25 30.64 -8.78 -13.59
N GLN A 26 30.84 -7.58 -13.05
CA GLN A 26 31.41 -7.36 -11.70
C GLN A 26 30.52 -8.01 -10.63
N ILE A 27 29.22 -7.77 -10.70
CA ILE A 27 28.25 -8.38 -9.79
C ILE A 27 28.32 -9.90 -9.89
N ALA A 28 28.33 -10.47 -11.10
CA ALA A 28 28.38 -11.91 -11.29
C ALA A 28 29.69 -12.56 -10.79
N ARG A 29 30.84 -11.88 -10.90
CA ARG A 29 32.13 -12.41 -10.42
C ARG A 29 32.28 -12.32 -8.90
N GLY A 30 31.71 -11.29 -8.28
CA GLY A 30 31.76 -11.07 -6.83
C GLY A 30 30.64 -11.78 -6.05
N LEU A 31 29.72 -12.44 -6.75
CA LEU A 31 28.54 -13.04 -6.13
C LEU A 31 28.88 -14.36 -5.43
N ASP A 32 28.61 -14.42 -4.13
CA ASP A 32 28.47 -15.67 -3.39
C ASP A 32 26.98 -16.06 -3.31
N PRO A 33 26.54 -17.11 -4.02
CA PRO A 33 25.14 -17.56 -4.02
C PRO A 33 24.69 -18.17 -2.68
N GLN A 34 25.59 -18.30 -1.70
CA GLN A 34 25.26 -18.69 -0.33
C GLN A 34 25.09 -17.50 0.63
N ASP A 35 25.53 -16.28 0.27
CA ASP A 35 25.37 -15.09 1.11
C ASP A 35 23.96 -14.47 0.97
N PRO A 36 23.09 -14.55 1.99
CA PRO A 36 21.74 -14.00 1.93
C PRO A 36 21.71 -12.49 1.68
N ARG A 37 22.75 -11.76 2.10
CA ARG A 37 22.85 -10.31 1.89
C ARG A 37 23.03 -9.98 0.42
N GLN A 38 23.83 -10.76 -0.30
CA GLN A 38 24.06 -10.55 -1.73
C GLN A 38 22.84 -10.95 -2.55
N LEU A 39 22.17 -12.05 -2.18
CA LEU A 39 20.90 -12.45 -2.79
C LEU A 39 19.80 -11.39 -2.60
N SER A 40 19.78 -10.69 -1.46
CA SER A 40 18.81 -9.61 -1.21
C SER A 40 18.95 -8.44 -2.19
N GLN A 41 20.15 -8.18 -2.72
CA GLN A 41 20.39 -7.13 -3.71
C GLN A 41 19.70 -7.41 -5.03
N ALA A 42 19.42 -8.68 -5.36
CA ALA A 42 18.67 -9.05 -6.55
C ALA A 42 17.26 -8.44 -6.55
N TYR A 43 16.69 -8.12 -5.39
CA TYR A 43 15.38 -7.47 -5.25
C TYR A 43 15.40 -5.95 -5.54
N LEU A 44 16.58 -5.35 -5.73
CA LEU A 44 16.73 -3.95 -6.18
C LEU A 44 16.67 -3.81 -7.70
N CYS A 45 16.87 -4.90 -8.45
CA CYS A 45 16.65 -4.94 -9.90
C CYS A 45 15.14 -4.90 -10.21
N SER A 46 14.70 -4.15 -11.22
CA SER A 46 13.27 -4.14 -11.61
C SER A 46 12.88 -5.22 -12.61
N LEU A 47 13.85 -6.03 -13.06
CA LEU A 47 13.70 -7.03 -14.12
C LEU A 47 13.14 -6.43 -15.44
N CYS A 48 13.48 -5.16 -15.73
CA CYS A 48 12.93 -4.43 -16.88
C CYS A 48 13.58 -4.80 -18.25
N GLY A 49 14.67 -5.57 -18.23
CA GLY A 49 15.37 -6.04 -19.43
C GLY A 49 16.12 -4.97 -20.25
N LEU A 50 16.17 -3.71 -19.81
CA LEU A 50 16.87 -2.64 -20.54
C LEU A 50 18.35 -2.97 -20.74
N CYS A 51 18.98 -3.48 -19.70
CA CYS A 51 20.39 -3.85 -19.72
C CYS A 51 20.74 -4.90 -20.77
N GLY A 52 19.84 -5.86 -21.05
CA GLY A 52 20.04 -6.83 -22.12
C GLY A 52 19.80 -6.24 -23.50
N ALA A 53 18.81 -5.35 -23.63
CA ALA A 53 18.50 -4.70 -24.90
C ALA A 53 19.61 -3.77 -25.43
N VAL A 54 20.47 -3.26 -24.54
CA VAL A 54 21.63 -2.42 -24.91
C VAL A 54 22.96 -3.17 -24.82
N CYS A 55 22.95 -4.48 -24.54
CA CYS A 55 24.17 -5.26 -24.38
C CYS A 55 24.71 -5.70 -25.75
N PRO A 56 25.95 -5.34 -26.13
CA PRO A 56 26.52 -5.73 -27.41
C PRO A 56 26.80 -7.23 -27.52
N GLN A 57 26.88 -7.93 -26.38
CA GLN A 57 27.09 -9.38 -26.30
C GLN A 57 25.77 -10.16 -26.17
N GLY A 58 24.61 -9.48 -26.23
CA GLY A 58 23.31 -10.13 -26.08
C GLY A 58 23.08 -10.81 -24.73
N LEU A 59 23.84 -10.43 -23.69
CA LEU A 59 23.68 -10.98 -22.35
C LEU A 59 22.36 -10.52 -21.73
N ASP A 60 21.76 -11.35 -20.87
CA ASP A 60 20.54 -11.00 -20.14
C ASP A 60 20.79 -10.89 -18.61
N PRO A 61 21.18 -9.69 -18.12
CA PRO A 61 21.29 -9.48 -16.68
C PRO A 61 19.96 -9.60 -15.94
N ALA A 62 18.82 -9.33 -16.59
CA ALA A 62 17.52 -9.45 -15.92
C ALA A 62 17.20 -10.92 -15.61
N ALA A 63 17.48 -11.84 -16.54
CA ALA A 63 17.39 -13.29 -16.29
C ALA A 63 18.31 -13.72 -15.14
N MET A 64 19.57 -13.25 -15.13
CA MET A 64 20.49 -13.52 -14.02
C MET A 64 19.89 -13.10 -12.67
N PHE A 65 19.38 -11.86 -12.54
CA PHE A 65 18.78 -11.40 -11.29
C PHE A 65 17.51 -12.17 -10.90
N LEU A 66 16.72 -12.63 -11.88
CA LEU A 66 15.57 -13.48 -11.61
C LEU A 66 16.01 -14.84 -11.04
N ASP A 67 17.07 -15.45 -11.58
CA ASP A 67 17.61 -16.71 -11.08
C ASP A 67 18.16 -16.57 -9.66
N LEU A 68 18.79 -15.43 -9.32
CA LEU A 68 19.20 -15.15 -7.94
C LEU A 68 18.01 -15.10 -6.98
N ARG A 69 16.89 -14.49 -7.39
CA ARG A 69 15.66 -14.50 -6.57
C ARG A 69 15.11 -15.91 -6.40
N ARG A 70 15.16 -16.74 -7.44
CA ARG A 70 14.73 -18.15 -7.39
C ARG A 70 15.58 -18.95 -6.41
N GLN A 71 16.90 -18.80 -6.47
CA GLN A 71 17.84 -19.42 -5.53
C GLN A 71 17.58 -18.96 -4.09
N ALA A 72 17.37 -17.67 -3.87
CA ALA A 72 17.05 -17.13 -2.55
C ALA A 72 15.76 -17.71 -1.96
N VAL A 73 14.73 -17.93 -2.79
CA VAL A 73 13.48 -18.57 -2.35
C VAL A 73 13.71 -20.07 -2.08
N ALA A 74 14.40 -20.78 -2.96
CA ALA A 74 14.68 -22.22 -2.82
C ALA A 74 15.50 -22.53 -1.56
N GLN A 75 16.46 -21.68 -1.21
CA GLN A 75 17.28 -21.80 0.00
C GLN A 75 16.55 -21.32 1.28
N GLY A 76 15.35 -20.75 1.16
CA GLY A 76 14.62 -20.17 2.30
C GLY A 76 15.21 -18.86 2.85
N THR A 77 16.19 -18.27 2.16
CA THR A 77 16.92 -17.07 2.60
C THR A 77 16.26 -15.76 2.16
N ALA A 78 15.31 -15.80 1.21
CA ALA A 78 14.65 -14.61 0.67
C ALA A 78 13.88 -13.80 1.73
N GLY A 79 13.23 -14.46 2.70
CA GLY A 79 12.41 -13.88 3.78
C GLY A 79 11.15 -13.10 3.36
N LEU A 80 11.21 -12.33 2.27
CA LEU A 80 10.20 -11.48 1.64
C LEU A 80 9.29 -10.65 2.59
N PRO A 81 9.75 -10.14 3.74
CA PRO A 81 8.87 -9.40 4.65
C PRO A 81 8.38 -8.07 4.04
N GLU A 82 9.18 -7.40 3.23
CA GLU A 82 8.84 -6.16 2.54
C GLU A 82 7.75 -6.37 1.49
N HIS A 83 7.73 -7.55 0.86
CA HIS A 83 6.84 -7.90 -0.22
C HIS A 83 5.50 -8.49 0.25
N GLN A 84 5.27 -8.61 1.57
CA GLN A 84 4.03 -9.17 2.11
C GLN A 84 2.77 -8.47 1.61
N GLY A 85 2.82 -7.15 1.39
CA GLY A 85 1.70 -6.41 0.82
C GLY A 85 1.36 -6.83 -0.62
N LEU A 86 2.39 -7.05 -1.45
CA LEU A 86 2.26 -7.53 -2.83
C LEU A 86 1.77 -8.98 -2.88
N LEU A 87 2.35 -9.85 -2.04
CA LEU A 87 1.94 -11.25 -1.91
C LEU A 87 0.50 -11.37 -1.36
N ALA A 88 0.08 -10.49 -0.46
CA ALA A 88 -1.30 -10.44 0.01
C ALA A 88 -2.27 -9.97 -1.08
N TYR A 89 -1.86 -9.01 -1.92
CA TYR A 89 -2.64 -8.59 -3.09
C TYR A 89 -2.82 -9.75 -4.09
N GLU A 90 -1.74 -10.48 -4.41
CA GLU A 90 -1.79 -11.65 -5.28
C GLU A 90 -2.65 -12.77 -4.67
N ARG A 91 -2.41 -13.15 -3.41
CA ARG A 91 -3.20 -14.18 -2.71
C ARG A 91 -4.69 -13.85 -2.70
N ARG A 92 -5.05 -12.60 -2.42
CA ARG A 92 -6.45 -12.16 -2.49
C ARG A 92 -6.97 -12.23 -3.92
N GLY A 93 -6.15 -11.83 -4.89
CA GLY A 93 -6.46 -11.87 -6.31
C GLY A 93 -6.79 -13.27 -6.82
N ASN A 94 -6.14 -14.29 -6.28
CA ASN A 94 -6.34 -15.71 -6.61
C ASN A 94 -7.47 -16.38 -5.83
N SER A 95 -8.02 -15.71 -4.81
CA SER A 95 -9.02 -16.32 -3.94
C SER A 95 -10.37 -16.45 -4.64
N PRO A 96 -11.22 -17.44 -4.25
CA PRO A 96 -12.55 -17.62 -4.82
C PRO A 96 -13.38 -16.34 -4.82
N ARG A 97 -13.18 -15.47 -3.82
CA ARG A 97 -13.91 -14.19 -3.71
C ARG A 97 -13.64 -13.24 -4.88
N TYR A 98 -12.45 -13.25 -5.45
CA TYR A 98 -12.03 -12.32 -6.49
C TYR A 98 -11.86 -12.97 -7.86
N THR A 99 -11.98 -14.29 -7.94
CA THR A 99 -11.90 -15.02 -9.20
C THR A 99 -13.28 -15.41 -9.73
N TRP A 100 -13.42 -15.39 -11.05
CA TRP A 100 -14.61 -15.86 -11.76
C TRP A 100 -14.27 -16.17 -13.20
N TYR A 101 -14.70 -17.34 -13.65
CA TYR A 101 -14.56 -17.82 -15.02
C TYR A 101 -15.97 -18.03 -15.54
N ALA A 102 -16.29 -17.43 -16.68
CA ALA A 102 -17.56 -17.56 -17.36
C ALA A 102 -17.27 -17.88 -18.83
N LEU A 103 -17.52 -19.12 -19.24
CA LEU A 103 -17.31 -19.60 -20.60
C LEU A 103 -18.68 -19.88 -21.25
N PRO A 104 -19.08 -19.12 -22.29
CA PRO A 104 -20.23 -19.43 -23.12
C PRO A 104 -20.12 -20.79 -23.83
N ALA A 105 -21.23 -21.29 -24.37
CA ALA A 105 -21.19 -22.48 -25.21
C ALA A 105 -20.32 -22.21 -26.47
N GLY A 106 -19.45 -23.15 -26.82
CA GLY A 106 -18.54 -23.01 -27.97
C GLY A 106 -17.38 -22.04 -27.77
N CYS A 107 -17.15 -21.55 -26.54
CA CYS A 107 -16.08 -20.60 -26.23
C CYS A 107 -14.68 -21.11 -26.62
N ARG A 108 -14.02 -20.42 -27.56
CA ARG A 108 -12.63 -20.69 -27.97
C ARG A 108 -11.65 -19.59 -27.55
N ALA A 109 -12.15 -18.40 -27.26
CA ALA A 109 -11.36 -17.25 -26.84
C ALA A 109 -11.86 -16.72 -25.49
N VAL A 110 -10.97 -16.23 -24.64
CA VAL A 110 -11.33 -15.58 -23.37
C VAL A 110 -10.70 -14.20 -23.23
N PHE A 111 -11.46 -13.26 -22.68
CA PHE A 111 -10.94 -11.99 -22.21
C PHE A 111 -10.39 -12.11 -20.78
N PHE A 112 -9.10 -11.82 -20.64
CA PHE A 112 -8.35 -11.80 -19.39
C PHE A 112 -7.85 -10.37 -19.08
N PRO A 113 -8.61 -9.55 -18.33
CA PRO A 113 -8.23 -8.16 -18.04
C PRO A 113 -7.03 -8.04 -17.08
N GLY A 114 -6.61 -9.12 -16.45
CA GLY A 114 -5.63 -9.13 -15.36
C GLY A 114 -6.23 -8.66 -14.04
N CYS A 115 -5.39 -8.46 -13.02
CA CYS A 115 -5.85 -8.19 -11.66
C CYS A 115 -6.01 -6.69 -11.31
N ASN A 116 -5.22 -5.81 -11.92
CA ASN A 116 -5.18 -4.38 -11.57
C ASN A 116 -6.21 -3.54 -12.33
N LEU A 117 -6.43 -3.82 -13.62
CA LEU A 117 -7.36 -3.07 -14.45
C LEU A 117 -8.81 -3.17 -13.95
N PRO A 118 -9.35 -4.36 -13.59
CA PRO A 118 -10.69 -4.49 -12.99
C PRO A 118 -10.89 -3.68 -11.70
N GLY A 119 -9.83 -3.46 -10.92
CA GLY A 119 -9.92 -2.71 -9.68
C GLY A 119 -9.80 -1.19 -9.89
N SER A 120 -8.84 -0.78 -10.72
CA SER A 120 -8.58 0.64 -10.98
C SER A 120 -9.60 1.26 -11.93
N ARG A 121 -10.08 0.50 -12.93
CA ARG A 121 -10.93 0.94 -14.03
C ARG A 121 -12.05 -0.08 -14.33
N PRO A 122 -12.95 -0.36 -13.36
CA PRO A 122 -13.97 -1.40 -13.51
C PRO A 122 -14.93 -1.15 -14.68
N GLN A 123 -15.35 0.11 -14.86
CA GLN A 123 -16.29 0.48 -15.92
C GLN A 123 -15.67 0.31 -17.30
N GLN A 124 -14.44 0.79 -17.48
CA GLN A 124 -13.69 0.62 -18.72
C GLN A 124 -13.38 -0.85 -19.01
N THR A 125 -13.05 -1.64 -17.97
CA THR A 125 -12.84 -3.08 -18.12
C THR A 125 -14.10 -3.76 -18.65
N TRP A 126 -15.27 -3.38 -18.14
CA TRP A 126 -16.54 -3.92 -18.61
C TRP A 126 -16.87 -3.47 -20.04
N ARG A 127 -16.69 -2.18 -20.36
CA ARG A 127 -16.92 -1.65 -21.71
C ARG A 127 -16.00 -2.30 -22.75
N LEU A 128 -14.73 -2.58 -22.39
CA LEU A 128 -13.83 -3.36 -23.25
C LEU A 128 -14.39 -4.76 -23.52
N PHE A 129 -14.87 -5.44 -22.48
CA PHE A 129 -15.47 -6.76 -22.64
C PHE A 129 -16.71 -6.72 -23.54
N GLU A 130 -17.58 -5.71 -23.39
CA GLU A 130 -18.76 -5.53 -24.25
C GLU A 130 -18.38 -5.30 -25.72
N LEU A 131 -17.36 -4.47 -25.98
CA LEU A 131 -16.87 -4.25 -27.35
C LEU A 131 -16.32 -5.53 -27.98
N LEU A 132 -15.51 -6.29 -27.24
CA LEU A 132 -14.96 -7.55 -27.72
C LEU A 132 -16.06 -8.60 -27.95
N ARG A 133 -17.06 -8.67 -27.06
CA ARG A 133 -18.20 -9.59 -27.22
C ARG A 133 -19.13 -9.19 -28.37
N GLY A 134 -19.13 -7.91 -28.76
CA GLY A 134 -19.78 -7.46 -29.99
C GLY A 134 -19.15 -8.02 -31.26
N GLN A 135 -17.86 -8.39 -31.21
CA GLN A 135 -17.14 -9.06 -32.31
C GLN A 135 -17.27 -10.59 -32.22
N ASP A 136 -17.20 -11.14 -31.01
CA ASP A 136 -17.36 -12.57 -30.74
C ASP A 136 -18.36 -12.82 -29.59
N PRO A 137 -19.61 -13.18 -29.89
CA PRO A 137 -20.62 -13.50 -28.86
C PRO A 137 -20.25 -14.69 -27.96
N SER A 138 -19.34 -15.57 -28.41
CA SER A 138 -18.86 -16.74 -27.66
C SER A 138 -17.68 -16.44 -26.72
N LEU A 139 -17.19 -15.20 -26.72
CA LEU A 139 -16.05 -14.77 -25.91
C LEU A 139 -16.31 -14.96 -24.41
N GLY A 140 -15.44 -15.74 -23.76
CA GLY A 140 -15.48 -15.95 -22.32
C GLY A 140 -14.87 -14.80 -21.54
N LEU A 141 -15.20 -14.70 -20.25
CA LEU A 141 -14.58 -13.75 -19.32
C LEU A 141 -13.87 -14.49 -18.19
N VAL A 142 -12.59 -14.18 -18.00
CA VAL A 142 -11.76 -14.75 -16.93
C VAL A 142 -11.20 -13.64 -16.05
N LEU A 143 -11.80 -13.48 -14.87
CA LEU A 143 -11.30 -12.61 -13.81
C LEU A 143 -10.36 -13.42 -12.93
N ASP A 144 -9.04 -13.29 -13.14
CA ASP A 144 -8.02 -13.91 -12.30
C ASP A 144 -6.69 -13.12 -12.31
N CYS A 145 -5.69 -13.57 -11.54
CA CYS A 145 -4.31 -13.09 -11.60
C CYS A 145 -3.44 -14.02 -12.47
N CYS A 146 -2.50 -13.43 -13.22
CA CYS A 146 -1.48 -14.21 -13.94
C CYS A 146 -0.29 -14.62 -13.05
N ASN A 147 -0.33 -14.35 -11.73
CA ASN A 147 0.73 -14.66 -10.78
C ASN A 147 2.13 -14.07 -11.09
N LYS A 148 2.19 -13.02 -11.92
CA LYS A 148 3.45 -12.31 -12.20
C LYS A 148 4.20 -11.87 -10.93
N PRO A 149 3.55 -11.36 -9.85
CA PRO A 149 4.27 -11.00 -8.64
C PRO A 149 5.09 -12.17 -8.05
N SER A 150 4.51 -13.37 -7.96
CA SER A 150 5.26 -14.54 -7.50
C SER A 150 6.37 -14.96 -8.45
N HIS A 151 6.13 -14.90 -9.77
CA HIS A 151 7.19 -15.12 -10.76
C HIS A 151 8.37 -14.18 -10.52
N ASP A 152 8.11 -12.86 -10.49
CA ASP A 152 9.16 -11.85 -10.38
C ASP A 152 9.86 -11.87 -9.01
N LEU A 153 9.22 -12.38 -7.96
CA LEU A 153 9.84 -12.56 -6.63
C LEU A 153 10.65 -13.85 -6.49
N GLY A 154 10.74 -14.67 -7.55
CA GLY A 154 11.48 -15.92 -7.55
C GLY A 154 10.70 -17.10 -6.96
N ARG A 155 9.41 -16.96 -6.66
CA ARG A 155 8.55 -18.05 -6.15
C ARG A 155 8.11 -18.98 -7.29
N GLN A 156 9.09 -19.58 -7.96
CA GLN A 156 8.91 -20.30 -9.22
C GLN A 156 7.92 -21.46 -9.10
N GLU A 157 8.07 -22.33 -8.10
CA GLU A 157 7.17 -23.47 -7.90
C GLU A 157 5.72 -23.02 -7.66
N PHE A 158 5.52 -22.01 -6.82
CA PHE A 158 4.19 -21.45 -6.58
C PHE A 158 3.59 -20.84 -7.85
N PHE A 159 4.40 -20.10 -8.62
CA PHE A 159 3.98 -19.51 -9.88
C PHE A 159 3.56 -20.59 -10.89
N LEU A 160 4.42 -21.59 -11.12
CA LEU A 160 4.15 -22.69 -12.05
C LEU A 160 2.88 -23.47 -11.65
N ALA A 161 2.73 -23.78 -10.38
CA ALA A 161 1.54 -24.47 -9.89
C ALA A 161 0.26 -23.63 -10.10
N MET A 162 0.28 -22.35 -9.73
CA MET A 162 -0.90 -21.49 -9.84
C MET A 162 -1.26 -21.14 -11.29
N PHE A 163 -0.27 -20.78 -12.10
CA PHE A 163 -0.51 -20.43 -13.50
C PHE A 163 -0.84 -21.67 -14.32
N GLY A 164 -0.08 -22.76 -14.17
CA GLY A 164 -0.29 -24.04 -14.85
C GLY A 164 -1.69 -24.60 -14.61
N GLU A 165 -2.15 -24.60 -13.35
CA GLU A 165 -3.50 -25.09 -13.04
C GLU A 165 -4.61 -24.34 -13.79
N MET A 166 -4.50 -23.01 -13.92
CA MET A 166 -5.47 -22.23 -14.70
C MET A 166 -5.31 -22.46 -16.20
N HIS A 167 -4.06 -22.48 -16.67
CA HIS A 167 -3.72 -22.69 -18.06
C HIS A 167 -4.29 -24.02 -18.58
N ASP A 168 -3.99 -25.12 -17.88
CA ASP A 168 -4.39 -26.47 -18.26
C ASP A 168 -5.91 -26.62 -18.21
N TRP A 169 -6.55 -25.98 -17.22
CA TRP A 169 -8.01 -25.93 -17.14
C TRP A 169 -8.61 -25.22 -18.36
N LEU A 170 -8.09 -24.05 -18.76
CA LEU A 170 -8.58 -23.34 -19.95
C LEU A 170 -8.44 -24.19 -21.22
N LEU A 171 -7.29 -24.84 -21.43
CA LEU A 171 -7.07 -25.72 -22.56
C LEU A 171 -8.05 -26.91 -22.58
N ALA A 172 -8.29 -27.52 -21.42
CA ALA A 172 -9.23 -28.62 -21.25
C ALA A 172 -10.69 -28.21 -21.55
N GLN A 173 -11.05 -26.95 -21.32
CA GLN A 173 -12.36 -26.41 -21.70
C GLN A 173 -12.46 -26.00 -23.17
N GLY A 174 -11.41 -26.22 -23.98
CA GLY A 174 -11.41 -25.90 -25.41
C GLY A 174 -10.97 -24.48 -25.76
N VAL A 175 -10.53 -23.69 -24.79
CA VAL A 175 -9.96 -22.35 -25.04
C VAL A 175 -8.64 -22.49 -25.78
N ARG A 176 -8.43 -21.66 -26.80
CA ARG A 176 -7.23 -21.60 -27.65
C ARG A 176 -6.66 -20.20 -27.81
N GLU A 177 -7.43 -19.16 -27.47
CA GLU A 177 -6.97 -17.78 -27.50
C GLU A 177 -7.25 -17.06 -26.18
N VAL A 178 -6.30 -16.22 -25.75
CA VAL A 178 -6.45 -15.34 -24.60
C VAL A 178 -6.21 -13.89 -25.02
N LEU A 179 -7.25 -13.07 -24.92
CA LEU A 179 -7.19 -11.63 -25.13
C LEU A 179 -6.87 -10.93 -23.81
N VAL A 180 -5.71 -10.27 -23.72
CA VAL A 180 -5.26 -9.61 -22.48
C VAL A 180 -5.31 -8.09 -22.58
N ALA A 181 -5.75 -7.40 -21.52
CA ALA A 181 -5.69 -5.93 -21.45
C ALA A 181 -4.41 -5.39 -20.77
N CYS A 182 -3.62 -6.29 -20.18
CA CYS A 182 -2.44 -5.93 -19.40
C CYS A 182 -1.17 -6.52 -20.05
N PRO A 183 -0.15 -5.70 -20.35
CA PRO A 183 1.09 -6.17 -20.97
C PRO A 183 1.90 -7.12 -20.05
N ASN A 184 1.67 -7.06 -18.73
CA ASN A 184 2.22 -8.04 -17.81
C ASN A 184 1.59 -9.42 -17.98
N CYS A 185 0.27 -9.47 -18.21
CA CYS A 185 -0.42 -10.72 -18.49
C CYS A 185 0.02 -11.25 -19.86
N HIS A 186 0.11 -10.37 -20.87
CA HIS A 186 0.66 -10.69 -22.19
C HIS A 186 2.01 -11.39 -22.08
N ARG A 187 2.98 -10.79 -21.38
CA ARG A 187 4.31 -11.40 -21.21
C ARG A 187 4.24 -12.77 -20.52
N VAL A 188 3.42 -12.92 -19.49
CA VAL A 188 3.30 -14.21 -18.78
C VAL A 188 2.70 -15.28 -19.67
N PHE A 189 1.60 -14.99 -20.37
CA PHE A 189 0.97 -15.95 -21.27
C PHE A 189 1.86 -16.27 -22.48
N GLU A 190 2.55 -15.29 -23.06
CA GLU A 190 3.51 -15.52 -24.15
C GLU A 190 4.65 -16.46 -23.75
N THR A 191 5.17 -16.30 -22.52
CA THR A 191 6.32 -17.10 -22.05
C THR A 191 5.92 -18.47 -21.47
N HIS A 192 4.71 -18.58 -20.89
CA HIS A 192 4.31 -19.78 -20.13
C HIS A 192 3.00 -20.44 -20.59
N GLY A 193 2.24 -19.80 -21.49
CA GLY A 193 0.92 -20.25 -21.92
C GLY A 193 0.94 -21.13 -23.18
N GLN A 194 1.85 -22.10 -23.24
CA GLN A 194 2.02 -22.97 -24.41
C GLN A 194 0.70 -23.64 -24.82
N GLY A 195 0.30 -23.48 -26.09
CA GLY A 195 -0.98 -23.98 -26.61
C GLY A 195 -2.11 -22.95 -26.62
N LEU A 196 -1.89 -21.75 -26.08
CA LEU A 196 -2.78 -20.60 -26.20
C LEU A 196 -2.15 -19.53 -27.10
N THR A 197 -2.90 -19.06 -28.08
CA THR A 197 -2.57 -17.83 -28.82
C THR A 197 -2.85 -16.64 -27.91
N VAL A 198 -1.92 -15.69 -27.81
CA VAL A 198 -2.05 -14.52 -26.94
C VAL A 198 -2.05 -13.26 -27.78
N ARG A 199 -3.08 -12.43 -27.60
CA ARG A 199 -3.15 -11.11 -28.23
C ARG A 199 -3.60 -10.10 -27.19
N THR A 200 -3.16 -8.85 -27.32
CA THR A 200 -3.76 -7.80 -26.49
C THR A 200 -5.07 -7.33 -27.08
N VAL A 201 -5.97 -6.85 -26.22
CA VAL A 201 -7.22 -6.21 -26.67
C VAL A 201 -6.96 -5.00 -27.56
N TYR A 202 -5.83 -4.31 -27.39
CA TYR A 202 -5.49 -3.14 -28.19
C TYR A 202 -5.15 -3.53 -29.63
N GLN A 203 -4.46 -4.65 -29.82
CA GLN A 203 -4.20 -5.20 -31.15
C GLN A 203 -5.49 -5.74 -31.77
N ALA A 204 -6.23 -6.56 -31.03
CA ALA A 204 -7.45 -7.19 -31.54
C ALA A 204 -8.51 -6.16 -31.98
N LEU A 205 -8.71 -5.10 -31.20
CA LEU A 205 -9.65 -4.04 -31.57
C LEU A 205 -9.16 -3.19 -32.76
N ALA A 206 -7.84 -2.99 -32.90
CA ALA A 206 -7.27 -2.23 -34.01
C ALA A 206 -7.39 -3.02 -35.33
N GLU A 207 -7.13 -4.33 -35.29
CA GLU A 207 -7.30 -5.24 -36.42
C GLU A 207 -8.77 -5.37 -36.84
N ALA A 208 -9.71 -5.26 -35.89
CA ALA A 208 -11.14 -5.20 -36.17
C ALA A 208 -11.60 -3.87 -36.81
N GLY A 209 -10.70 -2.88 -36.97
CA GLY A 209 -11.01 -1.59 -37.60
C GLY A 209 -11.95 -0.70 -36.80
N LEU A 210 -12.05 -0.90 -35.48
CA LEU A 210 -12.93 -0.08 -34.64
C LEU A 210 -12.34 1.33 -34.46
N PRO A 211 -13.14 2.40 -34.60
CA PRO A 211 -12.66 3.76 -34.38
C PRO A 211 -12.45 4.03 -32.89
N ALA A 212 -11.56 4.98 -32.56
CA ALA A 212 -11.49 5.52 -31.20
C ALA A 212 -12.79 6.27 -30.87
N ILE A 213 -13.24 6.19 -29.62
CA ILE A 213 -14.44 6.93 -29.20
C ILE A 213 -14.08 8.39 -28.91
N GLY A 214 -14.18 9.20 -29.96
CA GLY A 214 -13.91 10.64 -29.95
C GLY A 214 -12.47 11.01 -30.32
N GLN A 215 -12.28 12.24 -30.77
CA GLN A 215 -10.99 12.81 -31.15
C GLN A 215 -10.75 14.13 -30.42
N ALA A 216 -9.49 14.41 -30.08
CA ALA A 216 -9.09 15.71 -29.57
C ALA A 216 -7.62 16.00 -29.94
N PRO A 217 -7.33 17.11 -30.65
CA PRO A 217 -5.97 17.46 -31.00
C PRO A 217 -5.16 17.82 -29.76
N ALA A 218 -4.09 17.06 -29.51
CA ALA A 218 -3.11 17.35 -28.48
C ALA A 218 -1.80 16.61 -28.78
N THR A 219 -0.69 17.16 -28.30
CA THR A 219 0.61 16.48 -28.31
C THR A 219 0.76 15.64 -27.04
N VAL A 220 1.15 14.39 -27.23
CA VAL A 220 1.41 13.42 -26.15
C VAL A 220 2.71 12.70 -26.39
N THR A 221 3.18 11.98 -25.39
CA THR A 221 4.28 11.03 -25.54
C THR A 221 3.85 9.64 -25.06
N VAL A 222 4.55 8.58 -25.46
CA VAL A 222 4.20 7.20 -25.10
C VAL A 222 5.28 6.58 -24.21
N HIS A 223 4.87 6.08 -23.06
CA HIS A 223 5.69 5.20 -22.22
C HIS A 223 5.35 3.74 -22.48
N ASP A 224 6.26 3.05 -23.17
CA ASP A 224 6.22 1.60 -23.34
C ASP A 224 6.60 0.88 -22.03
N PRO A 225 5.69 0.08 -21.46
CA PRO A 225 6.00 -0.76 -20.31
C PRO A 225 7.12 -1.74 -20.66
N CYS A 226 8.06 -1.96 -19.74
CA CYS A 226 9.24 -2.81 -19.97
C CYS A 226 8.92 -4.22 -20.49
N VAL A 227 7.80 -4.80 -20.06
CA VAL A 227 7.34 -6.13 -20.50
C VAL A 227 6.90 -6.18 -21.98
N ALA A 228 6.63 -5.03 -22.59
CA ALA A 228 6.27 -4.90 -24.01
C ALA A 228 7.49 -4.66 -24.92
N ARG A 229 8.72 -4.65 -24.39
CA ARG A 229 9.96 -4.34 -25.12
C ARG A 229 10.15 -5.17 -26.40
N GLN A 230 9.78 -6.45 -26.35
CA GLN A 230 9.85 -7.40 -27.48
C GLN A 230 8.47 -7.65 -28.12
N ALA A 231 7.51 -6.73 -27.94
CA ALA A 231 6.16 -6.85 -28.48
C ALA A 231 5.87 -5.66 -29.42
N PRO A 232 6.52 -5.59 -30.61
CA PRO A 232 6.38 -4.45 -31.52
C PRO A 232 4.93 -4.22 -31.95
N ALA A 233 4.15 -5.28 -32.18
CA ALA A 233 2.74 -5.15 -32.54
C ALA A 233 1.90 -4.48 -31.43
N LEU A 234 2.22 -4.73 -30.15
CA LEU A 234 1.59 -4.03 -29.03
C LEU A 234 2.04 -2.55 -28.96
N GLN A 235 3.33 -2.29 -29.15
CA GLN A 235 3.85 -0.91 -29.18
C GLN A 235 3.19 -0.10 -30.31
N GLN A 236 3.03 -0.70 -31.49
CA GLN A 236 2.37 -0.12 -32.65
C GLN A 236 0.87 0.11 -32.40
N ALA A 237 0.17 -0.86 -31.79
CA ALA A 237 -1.23 -0.69 -31.42
C ALA A 237 -1.44 0.54 -30.51
N ALA A 238 -0.54 0.80 -29.57
CA ALA A 238 -0.62 1.99 -28.72
C ALA A 238 -0.52 3.31 -29.53
N ARG A 239 0.37 3.38 -30.53
CA ARG A 239 0.49 4.55 -31.42
C ARG A 239 -0.70 4.67 -32.36
N HIS A 240 -1.18 3.55 -32.89
CA HIS A 240 -2.38 3.50 -33.73
C HIS A 240 -3.58 4.13 -33.00
N TRP A 241 -3.82 3.74 -31.75
CA TRP A 241 -4.91 4.31 -30.95
C TRP A 241 -4.71 5.78 -30.57
N ALA A 242 -3.46 6.23 -30.39
CA ALA A 242 -3.18 7.65 -30.22
C ALA A 242 -3.53 8.44 -31.50
N ALA A 243 -3.14 7.94 -32.67
CA ALA A 243 -3.46 8.55 -33.96
C ALA A 243 -4.97 8.57 -34.23
N GLN A 244 -5.68 7.47 -33.97
CA GLN A 244 -7.15 7.39 -34.08
C GLN A 244 -7.88 8.39 -33.17
N ALA A 245 -7.30 8.70 -32.01
CA ALA A 245 -7.80 9.73 -31.08
C ALA A 245 -7.44 11.17 -31.50
N GLY A 246 -6.78 11.36 -32.65
CA GLY A 246 -6.35 12.68 -33.14
C GLY A 246 -5.13 13.25 -32.42
N LEU A 247 -4.31 12.41 -31.78
CA LEU A 247 -3.13 12.84 -31.02
C LEU A 247 -1.85 12.79 -31.85
N ALA A 248 -1.03 13.83 -31.71
CA ALA A 248 0.35 13.83 -32.21
C ALA A 248 1.27 13.18 -31.16
N VAL A 249 1.98 12.12 -31.54
CA VAL A 249 2.93 11.44 -30.65
C VAL A 249 4.33 11.97 -30.87
N GLU A 250 4.89 12.63 -29.85
CA GLU A 250 6.31 12.98 -29.77
C GLU A 250 7.01 11.96 -28.87
N GLU A 251 7.87 11.12 -29.45
CA GLU A 251 8.55 10.06 -28.70
C GLU A 251 9.62 10.65 -27.77
N MET A 252 9.76 10.03 -26.60
CA MET A 252 10.84 10.33 -25.67
C MET A 252 12.17 9.75 -26.18
N SER A 253 13.30 10.26 -25.68
CA SER A 253 14.63 9.80 -26.09
C SER A 253 14.78 8.28 -25.93
N HIS A 254 14.24 7.71 -24.85
CA HIS A 254 14.10 6.27 -24.68
C HIS A 254 12.64 5.83 -24.85
N HIS A 255 12.38 5.13 -25.96
CA HIS A 255 11.07 4.58 -26.34
C HIS A 255 11.20 3.14 -26.89
N GLY A 256 10.08 2.46 -27.09
CA GLY A 256 10.01 1.14 -27.71
C GLY A 256 10.92 0.10 -27.03
N ALA A 257 11.80 -0.52 -27.83
CA ALA A 257 12.75 -1.53 -27.36
C ALA A 257 13.81 -1.00 -26.36
N GLN A 258 13.95 0.32 -26.22
CA GLN A 258 14.91 0.96 -25.30
C GLN A 258 14.24 1.73 -24.16
N ALA A 259 12.90 1.68 -24.02
CA ALA A 259 12.18 2.40 -22.99
C ALA A 259 12.74 2.14 -21.57
N LEU A 260 12.88 3.20 -20.77
CA LEU A 260 13.35 3.08 -19.39
C LEU A 260 12.29 2.48 -18.47
N CYS A 261 12.73 1.96 -17.31
CA CYS A 261 11.83 1.46 -16.29
C CYS A 261 10.95 2.58 -15.71
N CYS A 262 9.68 2.29 -15.41
CA CYS A 262 8.79 3.22 -14.71
C CYS A 262 8.99 3.26 -13.18
N GLY A 263 9.68 2.28 -12.62
CA GLY A 263 9.91 2.13 -11.17
C GLY A 263 8.94 1.20 -10.43
N GLU A 264 7.87 0.72 -11.07
CA GLU A 264 6.88 -0.15 -10.42
C GLU A 264 7.22 -1.66 -10.49
N GLY A 265 7.93 -2.08 -11.56
CA GLY A 265 8.22 -3.48 -11.85
C GLY A 265 9.13 -4.17 -10.84
N GLY A 266 9.06 -5.51 -10.78
CA GLY A 266 9.98 -6.32 -9.98
C GLY A 266 9.85 -6.18 -8.46
N GLY A 267 8.89 -5.39 -7.95
CA GLY A 267 8.68 -5.18 -6.52
C GLY A 267 9.67 -4.22 -5.85
N VAL A 268 10.50 -3.51 -6.63
CA VAL A 268 11.60 -2.68 -6.09
C VAL A 268 11.09 -1.63 -5.11
N GLY A 269 9.93 -1.01 -5.38
CA GLY A 269 9.36 0.02 -4.50
C GLY A 269 8.99 -0.46 -3.08
N PHE A 270 8.97 -1.78 -2.83
CA PHE A 270 8.81 -2.33 -1.48
C PHE A 270 10.13 -2.39 -0.71
N VAL A 271 11.26 -2.51 -1.42
CA VAL A 271 12.61 -2.64 -0.84
C VAL A 271 13.33 -1.29 -0.83
N ASP A 272 13.36 -0.61 -1.97
CA ASP A 272 13.97 0.70 -2.16
C ASP A 272 12.97 1.66 -2.87
N PRO A 273 12.10 2.34 -2.11
CA PRO A 273 11.16 3.31 -2.65
C PRO A 273 11.84 4.51 -3.31
N GLU A 274 13.08 4.83 -2.94
CA GLU A 274 13.80 5.99 -3.48
C GLU A 274 14.31 5.68 -4.89
N LEU A 275 14.90 4.50 -5.10
CA LEU A 275 15.31 4.01 -6.40
C LEU A 275 14.13 3.89 -7.37
N ALA A 276 13.01 3.33 -6.89
CA ALA A 276 11.76 3.25 -7.65
C ALA A 276 11.31 4.64 -8.12
N GLN A 277 11.28 5.63 -7.22
CA GLN A 277 10.91 7.01 -7.56
C GLN A 277 11.95 7.70 -8.46
N ALA A 278 13.23 7.35 -8.36
CA ALA A 278 14.27 7.91 -9.21
C ALA A 278 14.06 7.54 -10.69
N TRP A 279 13.67 6.29 -10.98
CA TRP A 279 13.28 5.89 -12.34
C TRP A 279 12.06 6.67 -12.84
N ALA A 280 11.05 6.84 -12.00
CA ALA A 280 9.86 7.60 -12.35
C ALA A 280 10.18 9.10 -12.62
N ARG A 281 11.08 9.71 -11.84
CA ARG A 281 11.57 11.08 -12.09
C ARG A 281 12.35 11.17 -13.39
N HIS A 282 13.22 10.21 -13.67
CA HIS A 282 13.97 10.16 -14.94
C HIS A 282 13.02 10.06 -16.14
N ARG A 283 11.95 9.27 -16.03
CA ARG A 283 10.89 9.27 -17.05
C ARG A 283 10.17 10.61 -17.19
N GLY A 284 9.94 11.31 -16.09
CA GLY A 284 9.31 12.63 -16.11
C GLY A 284 10.16 13.71 -16.77
N GLN A 285 11.48 13.59 -16.65
CA GLN A 285 12.43 14.47 -17.33
C GLN A 285 12.34 14.29 -18.84
N GLU A 286 12.39 13.05 -19.33
CA GLU A 286 12.23 12.78 -20.77
C GLU A 286 10.85 13.18 -21.31
N ALA A 287 9.80 13.10 -20.50
CA ALA A 287 8.47 13.53 -20.92
C ALA A 287 8.36 15.06 -21.10
N GLU A 288 9.26 15.84 -20.48
CA GLU A 288 9.31 17.31 -20.57
C GLU A 288 7.95 17.98 -20.34
N GLY A 289 7.20 17.48 -19.35
CA GLY A 289 5.86 17.99 -19.00
C GLY A 289 4.72 17.56 -19.93
N ARG A 290 5.02 16.90 -21.07
CA ARG A 290 3.99 16.31 -21.94
C ARG A 290 3.21 15.23 -21.19
N ARG A 291 1.95 15.04 -21.59
CA ARG A 291 1.15 13.94 -21.07
C ARG A 291 1.67 12.60 -21.60
N VAL A 292 1.88 11.66 -20.69
CA VAL A 292 2.35 10.31 -21.00
C VAL A 292 1.16 9.38 -21.22
N LEU A 293 1.09 8.74 -22.38
CA LEU A 293 0.24 7.60 -22.65
C LEU A 293 0.95 6.31 -22.25
N THR A 294 0.24 5.39 -21.60
CA THR A 294 0.76 4.04 -21.34
C THR A 294 -0.36 3.02 -21.30
N TYR A 295 -0.05 1.76 -21.57
CA TYR A 295 -1.01 0.66 -21.62
C TYR A 295 -0.78 -0.36 -20.50
N CYS A 296 -0.02 0.02 -19.46
CA CYS A 296 0.10 -0.73 -18.22
C CYS A 296 -0.53 0.04 -17.06
N ALA A 297 -1.55 -0.54 -16.42
CA ALA A 297 -2.19 0.06 -15.25
C ALA A 297 -1.22 0.29 -14.07
N GLY A 298 -0.19 -0.55 -13.94
CA GLY A 298 0.90 -0.36 -12.96
C GLY A 298 1.74 0.87 -13.27
N CYS A 299 2.22 1.01 -14.51
CA CYS A 299 2.96 2.21 -14.95
C CYS A 299 2.10 3.47 -14.77
N ALA A 300 0.82 3.42 -15.19
CA ALA A 300 -0.10 4.54 -15.04
C ALA A 300 -0.29 4.97 -13.57
N GLY A 301 -0.43 4.00 -12.66
CA GLY A 301 -0.59 4.27 -11.22
C GLY A 301 0.69 4.77 -10.53
N HIS A 302 1.87 4.38 -11.03
CA HIS A 302 3.16 4.79 -10.47
C HIS A 302 3.59 6.16 -11.01
N LEU A 303 3.69 6.31 -12.33
CA LEU A 303 4.11 7.54 -13.00
C LEU A 303 3.10 8.68 -12.77
N GLY A 304 1.79 8.36 -12.70
CA GLY A 304 0.71 9.32 -12.47
C GLY A 304 0.78 10.04 -11.11
N ARG A 305 1.71 9.68 -10.23
CA ARG A 305 2.00 10.40 -8.97
C ARG A 305 2.89 11.62 -9.20
N LEU A 306 3.64 11.64 -10.29
CA LEU A 306 4.68 12.64 -10.58
C LEU A 306 4.40 13.43 -11.85
N MET A 307 3.68 12.86 -12.81
CA MET A 307 3.40 13.50 -14.11
C MET A 307 1.98 13.20 -14.59
N PRO A 308 1.44 13.95 -15.58
CA PRO A 308 0.16 13.64 -16.20
C PRO A 308 0.26 12.34 -17.00
N VAL A 309 -0.53 11.32 -16.62
CA VAL A 309 -0.55 10.01 -17.29
C VAL A 309 -1.97 9.64 -17.68
N THR A 310 -2.14 9.12 -18.88
CA THR A 310 -3.39 8.54 -19.37
C THR A 310 -3.16 7.08 -19.74
N HIS A 311 -4.07 6.21 -19.28
CA HIS A 311 -4.04 4.81 -19.66
C HIS A 311 -4.71 4.62 -21.01
N LEU A 312 -4.16 3.76 -21.87
CA LEU A 312 -4.64 3.56 -23.23
C LEU A 312 -6.12 3.15 -23.29
N THR A 313 -6.58 2.34 -22.34
CA THR A 313 -8.01 1.99 -22.22
C THR A 313 -8.92 3.19 -21.98
N ASP A 314 -8.47 4.17 -21.18
CA ASP A 314 -9.26 5.36 -20.91
C ASP A 314 -9.39 6.19 -22.19
N LEU A 315 -8.28 6.31 -22.93
CA LEU A 315 -8.24 6.99 -24.22
C LEU A 315 -9.16 6.31 -25.25
N LEU A 316 -9.07 5.00 -25.41
CA LEU A 316 -9.85 4.24 -26.41
C LEU A 316 -11.37 4.39 -26.20
N LEU A 317 -11.82 4.42 -24.94
CA LEU A 317 -13.24 4.37 -24.60
C LEU A 317 -13.90 5.73 -24.34
N ASP A 318 -13.10 6.76 -24.04
CA ASP A 318 -13.54 8.13 -23.77
C ASP A 318 -12.37 9.12 -23.92
N THR A 319 -12.00 9.43 -25.16
CA THR A 319 -10.86 10.29 -25.50
C THR A 319 -10.94 11.64 -24.77
N GLN A 320 -12.12 12.27 -24.76
CA GLN A 320 -12.30 13.59 -24.17
C GLN A 320 -12.18 13.58 -22.64
N ALA A 321 -12.81 12.64 -21.94
CA ALA A 321 -12.67 12.57 -20.48
C ALA A 321 -11.24 12.17 -20.07
N ALA A 322 -10.60 11.28 -20.82
CA ALA A 322 -9.22 10.87 -20.58
C ALA A 322 -8.27 12.07 -20.67
N LEU A 323 -8.38 12.86 -21.73
CA LEU A 323 -7.52 14.03 -21.94
C LEU A 323 -7.87 15.22 -21.03
N ALA A 324 -9.10 15.31 -20.54
CA ALA A 324 -9.45 16.27 -19.49
C ALA A 324 -8.93 15.85 -18.09
N GLY A 325 -8.27 14.68 -17.95
CA GLY A 325 -7.88 14.13 -16.66
C GLY A 325 -9.08 13.70 -15.79
N ARG A 326 -10.25 13.52 -16.41
CA ARG A 326 -11.51 13.12 -15.77
C ARG A 326 -11.76 11.62 -15.83
N ALA A 327 -10.90 10.85 -16.51
CA ALA A 327 -11.01 9.40 -16.55
C ALA A 327 -10.94 8.78 -15.14
N PRO A 328 -11.94 7.98 -14.74
CA PRO A 328 -12.03 7.47 -13.38
C PRO A 328 -10.98 6.38 -13.13
N ALA A 329 -9.97 6.70 -12.33
CA ALA A 329 -9.01 5.72 -11.80
C ALA A 329 -9.16 5.60 -10.27
N SER A 330 -9.68 4.46 -9.82
CA SER A 330 -9.87 4.16 -8.40
C SER A 330 -8.55 3.82 -7.70
N LYS A 331 -8.46 4.20 -6.43
CA LYS A 331 -7.32 3.88 -5.54
C LYS A 331 -7.73 2.89 -4.46
N ALA A 332 -6.76 2.21 -3.86
CA ALA A 332 -7.02 1.35 -2.70
C ALA A 332 -7.62 2.19 -1.54
N PRO A 333 -8.59 1.66 -0.77
CA PRO A 333 -9.11 0.27 -0.81
C PRO A 333 -10.26 0.04 -1.80
N PHE A 334 -10.78 1.08 -2.46
CA PHE A 334 -11.95 0.97 -3.37
C PHE A 334 -11.71 0.03 -4.55
N THR A 335 -10.45 -0.14 -4.98
CA THR A 335 -10.09 -1.12 -6.02
C THR A 335 -10.54 -2.54 -5.70
N TYR A 336 -10.58 -2.93 -4.42
CA TYR A 336 -11.08 -4.25 -4.03
C TYR A 336 -12.60 -4.34 -4.15
N LEU A 337 -13.33 -3.31 -3.75
CA LEU A 337 -14.79 -3.27 -3.89
C LEU A 337 -15.21 -3.30 -5.37
N ASN A 338 -14.48 -2.57 -6.21
CA ASN A 338 -14.69 -2.55 -7.66
C ASN A 338 -14.55 -3.94 -8.29
N ARG A 339 -13.52 -4.72 -7.90
CA ARG A 339 -13.35 -6.09 -8.38
C ARG A 339 -14.51 -6.99 -7.97
N LEU A 340 -15.00 -6.87 -6.74
CA LEU A 340 -16.15 -7.64 -6.27
C LEU A 340 -17.43 -7.27 -7.03
N ARG A 341 -17.67 -5.98 -7.26
CA ARG A 341 -18.81 -5.49 -8.07
C ARG A 341 -18.73 -5.97 -9.51
N LEU A 342 -17.53 -5.91 -10.12
CA LEU A 342 -17.33 -6.38 -11.49
C LEU A 342 -17.56 -7.90 -11.60
N LYS A 343 -17.07 -8.67 -10.62
CA LYS A 343 -17.37 -10.10 -10.53
C LYS A 343 -18.87 -10.36 -10.43
N LYS A 344 -19.58 -9.65 -9.54
CA LYS A 344 -21.03 -9.82 -9.39
C LYS A 344 -21.75 -9.49 -10.70
N ARG A 345 -21.37 -8.40 -11.37
CA ARG A 345 -21.89 -8.06 -12.69
C ARG A 345 -21.61 -9.16 -13.72
N ALA A 346 -20.41 -9.75 -13.72
CA ALA A 346 -20.07 -10.85 -14.60
C ALA A 346 -20.92 -12.10 -14.35
N GLN A 347 -21.20 -12.42 -13.08
CA GLN A 347 -22.08 -13.52 -12.70
C GLN A 347 -23.52 -13.32 -13.19
N ASP A 348 -23.97 -12.07 -13.24
CA ASP A 348 -25.36 -11.74 -13.59
C ASP A 348 -25.55 -11.56 -15.11
N GLN A 349 -24.52 -11.11 -15.85
CA GLN A 349 -24.67 -10.64 -17.24
C GLN A 349 -23.89 -11.41 -18.30
N VAL A 350 -22.98 -12.33 -17.90
CA VAL A 350 -22.24 -13.15 -18.87
C VAL A 350 -22.92 -14.51 -19.00
N PRO A 351 -23.54 -14.83 -20.15
CA PRO A 351 -24.09 -16.17 -20.36
C PRO A 351 -22.94 -17.17 -20.35
N ALA A 352 -23.02 -18.19 -19.50
CA ALA A 352 -21.95 -19.16 -19.34
C ALA A 352 -22.53 -20.56 -19.25
N ALA A 353 -22.09 -21.44 -20.15
CA ALA A 353 -22.35 -22.87 -20.05
C ALA A 353 -21.47 -23.49 -18.96
N ILE A 354 -20.25 -22.97 -18.78
CA ILE A 354 -19.29 -23.44 -17.80
C ILE A 354 -18.84 -22.26 -16.95
N THR A 355 -18.95 -22.41 -15.62
CA THR A 355 -18.46 -21.41 -14.67
C THR A 355 -17.52 -22.03 -13.66
N ARG A 356 -16.59 -21.23 -13.15
CA ARG A 356 -15.65 -21.66 -12.13
C ARG A 356 -15.20 -20.50 -11.23
N GLN A 357 -14.87 -20.84 -10.00
CA GLN A 357 -14.01 -20.03 -9.13
C GLN A 357 -12.72 -20.78 -8.85
N ARG A 358 -11.61 -20.06 -8.68
CA ARG A 358 -10.34 -20.68 -8.32
C ARG A 358 -10.37 -21.07 -6.84
N THR A 359 -10.29 -22.36 -6.56
CA THR A 359 -10.18 -22.95 -5.21
C THR A 359 -8.80 -23.54 -4.95
N PHE A 360 -8.03 -23.83 -6.01
CA PHE A 360 -6.69 -24.37 -5.92
C PHE A 360 -5.73 -23.37 -5.25
N ASN A 361 -4.93 -23.90 -4.31
CA ASN A 361 -3.80 -23.22 -3.72
C ASN A 361 -2.76 -24.29 -3.33
N PRO A 362 -1.53 -24.25 -3.86
CA PRO A 362 -0.51 -25.24 -3.55
C PRO A 362 0.02 -25.12 -2.11
N GLN A 363 -0.22 -23.99 -1.44
CA GLN A 363 0.18 -23.80 -0.04
C GLN A 363 -0.97 -24.15 0.90
N PRO A 364 -0.70 -24.89 1.99
CA PRO A 364 -1.72 -25.21 2.99
C PRO A 364 -2.29 -23.93 3.61
N PRO A 365 -3.58 -23.93 3.99
CA PRO A 365 -4.18 -22.78 4.65
C PRO A 365 -3.37 -22.43 5.91
N PRO A 366 -3.15 -21.14 6.21
CA PRO A 366 -2.36 -20.74 7.37
C PRO A 366 -3.02 -21.27 8.65
N GLN A 367 -2.40 -22.28 9.27
CA GLN A 367 -2.91 -22.91 10.48
C GLN A 367 -2.78 -21.93 11.67
N GLY A 368 -3.88 -21.76 12.40
CA GLY A 368 -3.87 -21.04 13.68
C GLY A 368 -3.93 -19.52 13.63
N GLY A 369 -4.19 -18.87 12.49
CA GLY A 369 -4.39 -17.40 12.45
C GLY A 369 -5.69 -16.96 13.14
N LEU A 370 -6.79 -17.65 12.86
CA LEU A 370 -8.09 -17.47 13.51
C LEU A 370 -8.06 -17.89 14.98
N LEU A 371 -7.37 -18.99 15.29
CA LEU A 371 -7.16 -19.44 16.67
C LEU A 371 -6.29 -18.46 17.46
N LYS A 372 -5.17 -17.96 16.88
CA LYS A 372 -4.34 -16.95 17.53
C LYS A 372 -5.07 -15.62 17.70
N LEU A 373 -5.88 -15.20 16.72
CA LEU A 373 -6.72 -14.01 16.83
C LEU A 373 -7.83 -14.21 17.87
N ALA A 374 -8.47 -15.39 17.90
CA ALA A 374 -9.48 -15.72 18.90
C ALA A 374 -8.85 -15.80 20.30
N LEU A 375 -7.68 -16.42 20.45
CA LEU A 375 -6.93 -16.49 21.70
C LEU A 375 -6.42 -15.12 22.15
N THR A 376 -5.96 -14.24 21.26
CA THR A 376 -5.58 -12.88 21.63
C THR A 376 -6.80 -12.03 21.99
N LEU A 377 -7.91 -12.16 21.27
CA LEU A 377 -9.17 -11.50 21.61
C LEU A 377 -9.78 -12.05 22.91
N LEU A 378 -9.67 -13.36 23.18
CA LEU A 378 -10.09 -14.00 24.42
C LEU A 378 -9.18 -13.61 25.59
N ALA A 379 -7.87 -13.52 25.39
CA ALA A 379 -6.94 -13.04 26.41
C ALA A 379 -7.17 -11.56 26.71
N LEU A 380 -7.46 -10.74 25.69
CA LEU A 380 -7.79 -9.34 25.87
C LEU A 380 -9.16 -9.16 26.54
N ALA A 381 -10.17 -9.93 26.14
CA ALA A 381 -11.49 -9.96 26.77
C ALA A 381 -11.42 -10.49 28.20
N GLY A 382 -10.60 -11.51 28.46
CA GLY A 382 -10.33 -12.07 29.78
C GLY A 382 -9.59 -11.09 30.69
N LEU A 383 -8.62 -10.33 30.18
CA LEU A 383 -7.96 -9.25 30.91
C LEU A 383 -8.96 -8.13 31.25
N VAL A 384 -9.78 -7.72 30.28
CA VAL A 384 -10.82 -6.70 30.50
C VAL A 384 -11.86 -7.20 31.50
N ALA A 385 -12.29 -8.45 31.40
CA ALA A 385 -13.23 -9.07 32.33
C ALA A 385 -12.61 -9.22 33.72
N ALA A 386 -11.35 -9.63 33.84
CA ALA A 386 -10.64 -9.71 35.12
C ALA A 386 -10.50 -8.34 35.79
N VAL A 387 -10.26 -7.27 35.04
CA VAL A 387 -10.23 -5.89 35.56
C VAL A 387 -11.63 -5.40 35.99
N ARG A 388 -12.69 -5.83 35.29
CA ARG A 388 -14.08 -5.48 35.64
C ARG A 388 -14.62 -6.28 36.82
N LEU A 389 -14.33 -7.59 36.88
CA LEU A 389 -14.79 -8.53 37.90
C LEU A 389 -13.98 -8.44 39.20
N SER A 390 -12.71 -8.02 39.15
CA SER A 390 -11.91 -7.74 40.35
C SER A 390 -12.37 -6.50 41.13
N GLY A 391 -13.38 -5.77 40.63
CA GLY A 391 -13.83 -4.54 41.26
C GLY A 391 -12.87 -3.36 41.11
N ALA A 392 -11.72 -3.51 40.43
CA ALA A 392 -10.76 -2.43 40.18
C ALA A 392 -11.38 -1.23 39.45
N ALA A 393 -12.35 -1.49 38.56
CA ALA A 393 -13.14 -0.43 37.93
C ALA A 393 -14.10 0.30 38.90
N ALA A 394 -14.57 -0.38 39.96
CA ALA A 394 -15.39 0.22 41.01
C ALA A 394 -14.59 1.06 42.02
N TYR A 395 -13.25 0.88 42.08
CA TYR A 395 -12.35 1.80 42.79
C TYR A 395 -12.07 3.10 42.01
N LEU A 396 -12.41 3.15 40.72
CA LEU A 396 -12.30 4.34 39.85
C LEU A 396 -13.60 5.16 39.78
N GLU A 397 -14.64 4.77 40.53
CA GLU A 397 -15.86 5.55 40.72
C GLU A 397 -15.53 6.89 41.42
N PRO A 398 -16.01 8.05 40.91
CA PRO A 398 -15.70 9.37 41.45
C PRO A 398 -15.92 9.52 42.96
N GLU A 399 -16.95 8.85 43.49
CA GLU A 399 -17.32 8.89 44.91
C GLU A 399 -16.32 8.17 45.84
N ARG A 400 -15.78 7.01 45.41
CA ARG A 400 -14.77 6.28 46.20
C ARG A 400 -13.37 6.89 46.07
N LEU A 401 -13.03 7.43 44.90
CA LEU A 401 -11.79 8.19 44.72
C LEU A 401 -11.78 9.43 45.63
N ARG A 402 -12.91 10.13 45.74
CA ARG A 402 -13.11 11.23 46.71
C ARG A 402 -12.91 10.76 48.15
N GLY A 403 -13.52 9.65 48.56
CA GLY A 403 -13.37 9.13 49.93
C GLY A 403 -11.94 8.73 50.31
N LEU A 404 -11.21 8.08 49.39
CA LEU A 404 -9.84 7.61 49.61
C LEU A 404 -8.82 8.77 49.63
N ILE A 405 -9.06 9.81 48.82
CA ILE A 405 -8.18 10.97 48.65
C ILE A 405 -8.49 12.05 49.69
N ALA A 406 -9.77 12.35 49.98
CA ALA A 406 -10.16 13.33 50.98
C ALA A 406 -9.76 12.91 52.41
N GLY A 407 -9.69 11.60 52.70
CA GLY A 407 -9.23 11.08 53.99
C GLY A 407 -7.72 11.24 54.27
N HIS A 408 -6.90 11.56 53.26
CA HIS A 408 -5.43 11.64 53.39
C HIS A 408 -4.85 13.06 53.26
N GLY A 409 -5.70 14.10 53.21
CA GLY A 409 -5.30 15.51 53.29
C GLY A 409 -4.14 15.90 52.35
N VAL A 410 -2.95 16.13 52.92
CA VAL A 410 -1.74 16.59 52.20
C VAL A 410 -1.15 15.54 51.24
N LEU A 411 -1.41 14.24 51.45
CA LEU A 411 -0.89 13.17 50.60
C LEU A 411 -1.75 12.88 49.35
N ALA A 412 -2.94 13.49 49.26
CA ALA A 412 -3.88 13.33 48.15
C ALA A 412 -3.27 13.53 46.75
N PRO A 413 -2.48 14.60 46.48
CA PRO A 413 -1.89 14.81 45.16
C PRO A 413 -0.85 13.74 44.80
N ALA A 414 -0.06 13.27 45.76
CA ALA A 414 0.97 12.26 45.54
C ALA A 414 0.35 10.91 45.17
N ILE A 415 -0.71 10.51 45.87
CA ILE A 415 -1.46 9.28 45.59
C ILE A 415 -2.10 9.36 44.20
N TYR A 416 -2.73 10.48 43.86
CA TYR A 416 -3.32 10.69 42.54
C TYR A 416 -2.28 10.59 41.41
N MET A 417 -1.12 11.25 41.56
CA MET A 417 -0.05 11.19 40.57
C MET A 417 0.54 9.78 40.44
N LEU A 418 0.65 9.03 41.55
CA LEU A 418 1.09 7.63 41.53
C LEU A 418 0.11 6.74 40.76
N ILE A 419 -1.20 6.87 41.03
CA ILE A 419 -2.25 6.14 40.31
C ILE A 419 -2.18 6.45 38.81
N TYR A 420 -2.07 7.73 38.45
CA TYR A 420 -1.94 8.13 37.05
C TYR A 420 -0.65 7.60 36.42
N THR A 421 0.45 7.53 37.17
CA THR A 421 1.72 7.00 36.64
C THR A 421 1.62 5.50 36.32
N LEU A 422 0.92 4.72 37.14
CA LEU A 422 0.78 3.28 36.95
C LEU A 422 -0.30 2.90 35.93
N ALA A 423 -1.36 3.70 35.82
CA ALA A 423 -2.53 3.41 34.98
C ALA A 423 -2.21 3.10 33.50
N PRO A 424 -1.37 3.89 32.79
CA PRO A 424 -1.02 3.62 31.40
C PRO A 424 -0.21 2.34 31.22
N ALA A 425 0.62 1.98 32.20
CA ALA A 425 1.37 0.73 32.19
C ALA A 425 0.40 -0.47 32.31
N LEU A 426 -0.66 -0.33 33.11
CA LEU A 426 -1.71 -1.34 33.31
C LEU A 426 -2.85 -1.28 32.27
N PHE A 427 -2.69 -0.51 31.19
CA PHE A 427 -3.71 -0.31 30.15
C PHE A 427 -5.06 0.26 30.63
N LEU A 428 -5.08 0.91 31.80
CA LEU A 428 -6.27 1.56 32.32
C LEU A 428 -6.62 2.83 31.51
N PRO A 429 -7.91 3.17 31.36
CA PRO A 429 -8.33 4.37 30.64
C PRO A 429 -7.92 5.63 31.41
N GLY A 430 -7.24 6.57 30.74
CA GLY A 430 -6.77 7.81 31.38
C GLY A 430 -7.86 8.86 31.62
N LEU A 431 -8.92 8.87 30.80
CA LEU A 431 -9.96 9.91 30.84
C LEU A 431 -10.68 9.99 32.21
N PRO A 432 -11.13 8.88 32.83
CA PRO A 432 -11.73 8.93 34.18
C PRO A 432 -10.79 9.55 35.22
N ILE A 433 -9.49 9.24 35.14
CA ILE A 433 -8.49 9.75 36.07
C ILE A 433 -8.28 11.25 35.82
N THR A 434 -8.18 11.70 34.57
CA THR A 434 -8.09 13.13 34.21
C THR A 434 -9.27 13.94 34.77
N LEU A 435 -10.50 13.43 34.63
CA LEU A 435 -11.70 14.10 35.12
C LEU A 435 -11.73 14.15 36.64
N ALA A 436 -11.30 13.07 37.31
CA ALA A 436 -11.15 13.07 38.76
C ALA A 436 -10.17 14.16 39.24
N GLY A 437 -9.09 14.40 38.51
CA GLY A 437 -8.12 15.46 38.83
C GLY A 437 -8.75 16.86 38.92
N GLY A 438 -9.63 17.23 37.99
CA GLY A 438 -10.29 18.53 38.03
C GLY A 438 -11.41 18.63 39.07
N VAL A 439 -12.12 17.53 39.30
CA VAL A 439 -13.14 17.44 40.35
C VAL A 439 -12.54 17.53 41.77
N LEU A 440 -11.35 16.94 41.97
CA LEU A 440 -10.72 16.82 43.29
C LEU A 440 -9.84 18.02 43.66
N PHE A 441 -9.07 18.55 42.69
CA PHE A 441 -8.04 19.56 42.96
C PHE A 441 -8.34 20.91 42.28
N GLY A 442 -9.50 21.03 41.63
CA GLY A 442 -9.89 22.24 40.90
C GLY A 442 -9.10 22.46 39.61
N PRO A 443 -9.33 23.59 38.91
CA PRO A 443 -8.84 23.81 37.56
C PRO A 443 -7.31 23.99 37.48
N LEU A 444 -6.70 24.68 38.45
CA LEU A 444 -5.26 24.96 38.40
C LEU A 444 -4.43 23.77 38.88
N TRP A 445 -4.63 23.33 40.11
CA TRP A 445 -3.87 22.22 40.69
C TRP A 445 -4.23 20.87 40.07
N GLY A 446 -5.47 20.70 39.61
CA GLY A 446 -5.87 19.55 38.80
C GLY A 446 -5.06 19.44 37.51
N VAL A 447 -4.76 20.55 36.82
CA VAL A 447 -3.93 20.53 35.60
C VAL A 447 -2.51 20.14 35.96
N VAL A 448 -1.93 20.76 37.00
CA VAL A 448 -0.55 20.51 37.43
C VAL A 448 -0.35 19.03 37.78
N TYR A 449 -1.19 18.46 38.63
CA TYR A 449 -1.04 17.06 39.04
C TYR A 449 -1.35 16.08 37.90
N THR A 450 -2.34 16.40 37.06
CA THR A 450 -2.73 15.53 35.94
C THR A 450 -1.68 15.50 34.85
N ILE A 451 -1.07 16.63 34.49
CA ILE A 451 -0.05 16.65 33.43
C ILE A 451 1.24 15.96 33.90
N ILE A 452 1.62 16.13 35.17
CA ILE A 452 2.79 15.45 35.76
C ILE A 452 2.54 13.93 35.80
N GLY A 453 1.42 13.49 36.37
CA GLY A 453 1.08 12.07 36.47
C GLY A 453 0.90 11.39 35.12
N SER A 454 0.22 12.04 34.16
CA SER A 454 0.02 11.50 32.81
C SER A 454 1.31 11.43 32.00
N THR A 455 2.20 12.41 32.14
CA THR A 455 3.51 12.41 31.48
C THR A 455 4.41 11.34 32.09
N ALA A 456 4.45 11.22 33.43
CA ALA A 456 5.20 10.18 34.13
C ALA A 456 4.72 8.78 33.74
N GLY A 457 3.41 8.55 33.67
CA GLY A 457 2.86 7.27 33.24
C GLY A 457 3.09 6.96 31.77
N ALA A 458 3.05 7.96 30.89
CA ALA A 458 3.43 7.81 29.49
C ALA A 458 4.91 7.44 29.34
N CYS A 459 5.79 8.02 30.17
CA CYS A 459 7.21 7.69 30.24
C CYS A 459 7.44 6.27 30.77
N LEU A 460 6.70 5.85 31.80
CA LEU A 460 6.79 4.50 32.34
C LEU A 460 6.39 3.45 31.30
N ALA A 461 5.21 3.58 30.68
CA ALA A 461 4.76 2.65 29.63
C ALA A 461 5.74 2.59 28.45
N PHE A 462 6.31 3.73 28.07
CA PHE A 462 7.34 3.82 27.04
C PHE A 462 8.62 3.08 27.42
N LEU A 463 9.11 3.23 28.66
CA LEU A 463 10.31 2.56 29.15
C LEU A 463 10.11 1.05 29.30
N VAL A 464 8.92 0.63 29.75
CA VAL A 464 8.51 -0.78 29.80
C VAL A 464 8.53 -1.39 28.40
N ALA A 465 7.97 -0.71 27.40
CA ALA A 465 8.02 -1.17 26.02
C ALA A 465 9.47 -1.26 25.49
N ARG A 466 10.29 -0.25 25.81
CA ARG A 466 11.67 -0.14 25.33
C ARG A 466 12.61 -1.19 25.87
N HIS A 467 12.51 -1.52 27.15
CA HIS A 467 13.43 -2.45 27.81
C HIS A 467 12.85 -3.87 27.94
N GLY A 468 11.52 -4.00 28.06
CA GLY A 468 10.85 -5.30 28.24
C GLY A 468 10.39 -5.98 26.95
N ALA A 469 9.96 -5.22 25.94
CA ALA A 469 9.31 -5.80 24.74
C ALA A 469 10.13 -5.67 23.44
N ARG A 470 11.04 -4.69 23.38
CA ARG A 470 11.80 -4.36 22.17
C ARG A 470 12.63 -5.53 21.64
N GLY A 471 13.40 -6.22 22.50
CA GLY A 471 14.28 -7.32 22.07
C GLY A 471 13.55 -8.51 21.42
N GLY A 472 12.29 -8.76 21.80
CA GLY A 472 11.46 -9.83 21.24
C GLY A 472 10.63 -9.42 20.02
N ILE A 473 10.20 -8.16 19.95
CA ILE A 473 9.28 -7.64 18.91
C ILE A 473 10.04 -7.01 17.73
N GLU A 474 11.25 -6.49 17.94
CA GLU A 474 12.07 -5.87 16.88
C GLU A 474 12.35 -6.84 15.72
N ARG A 475 12.50 -8.14 16.00
CA ARG A 475 12.63 -9.18 14.97
C ARG A 475 11.38 -9.37 14.11
N ARG A 476 10.21 -8.93 14.57
CA ARG A 476 8.91 -9.05 13.87
C ARG A 476 8.46 -7.74 13.21
N LEU A 477 9.06 -6.60 13.58
CA LEU A 477 8.72 -5.27 13.04
C LEU A 477 9.81 -4.77 12.07
N THR A 478 10.02 -5.46 10.96
CA THR A 478 11.07 -5.14 9.97
C THR A 478 10.54 -4.47 8.70
N GLY A 479 9.25 -4.16 8.60
CA GLY A 479 8.65 -3.62 7.38
C GLY A 479 9.17 -2.23 6.94
N PRO A 480 9.12 -1.88 5.65
CA PRO A 480 9.65 -0.62 5.11
C PRO A 480 8.90 0.61 5.63
N ARG A 481 7.59 0.51 5.89
CA ARG A 481 6.82 1.56 6.58
C ARG A 481 7.28 1.77 8.02
N TRP A 482 7.64 0.69 8.72
CA TRP A 482 8.18 0.78 10.07
C TRP A 482 9.57 1.39 10.03
N ARG A 483 10.46 0.96 9.14
CA ARG A 483 11.79 1.56 8.94
C ARG A 483 11.72 3.04 8.54
N GLN A 484 10.79 3.41 7.66
CA GLN A 484 10.57 4.80 7.26
C GLN A 484 10.01 5.63 8.42
N LEU A 485 9.05 5.08 9.18
CA LEU A 485 8.51 5.71 10.38
C LEU A 485 9.59 5.87 11.44
N ASP A 486 10.36 4.82 11.72
CA ASP A 486 11.45 4.79 12.69
C ASP A 486 12.55 5.77 12.31
N ALA A 487 12.94 5.86 11.02
CA ALA A 487 13.90 6.85 10.52
C ALA A 487 13.36 8.29 10.55
N GLN A 488 12.07 8.50 10.28
CA GLN A 488 11.44 9.82 10.40
C GLN A 488 11.32 10.26 11.87
N VAL A 489 10.99 9.33 12.75
CA VAL A 489 10.94 9.50 14.21
C VAL A 489 12.34 9.71 14.78
N GLU A 490 13.37 9.11 14.20
CA GLU A 490 14.76 9.34 14.58
C GLU A 490 15.21 10.77 14.24
N ARG A 491 14.91 11.26 13.03
CA ARG A 491 15.31 12.61 12.58
C ARG A 491 14.45 13.75 13.16
N HIS A 492 13.15 13.52 13.40
CA HIS A 492 12.20 14.56 13.83
C HIS A 492 11.29 14.12 14.98
N GLY A 493 11.78 13.25 15.87
CA GLY A 493 10.95 12.56 16.88
C GLY A 493 10.03 13.45 17.71
N TRP A 494 10.51 14.59 18.21
CA TRP A 494 9.68 15.49 19.02
C TRP A 494 8.48 16.04 18.24
N LYS A 495 8.66 16.37 16.95
CA LYS A 495 7.56 16.86 16.09
C LYS A 495 6.53 15.76 15.87
N VAL A 496 6.98 14.55 15.58
CA VAL A 496 6.09 13.40 15.31
C VAL A 496 5.24 13.08 16.55
N VAL A 497 5.86 13.04 17.73
CA VAL A 497 5.14 12.80 18.99
C VAL A 497 4.17 13.94 19.29
N LEU A 498 4.60 15.20 19.16
CA LEU A 498 3.75 16.36 19.41
C LEU A 498 2.50 16.34 18.52
N PHE A 499 2.66 16.08 17.22
CA PHE A 499 1.53 15.96 16.30
C PHE A 499 0.63 14.76 16.62
N ALA A 500 1.21 13.62 17.01
CA ALA A 500 0.44 12.44 17.38
C ALA A 500 -0.37 12.63 18.68
N ARG A 501 0.07 13.51 19.59
CA ARG A 501 -0.69 13.87 20.80
C ARG A 501 -1.80 14.88 20.53
N LEU A 502 -1.56 15.83 19.63
CA LEU A 502 -2.56 16.81 19.21
C LEU A 502 -3.65 16.20 18.29
N MET A 503 -3.36 15.06 17.65
CA MET A 503 -4.29 14.36 16.78
C MET A 503 -4.76 13.04 17.43
N PRO A 504 -6.02 12.93 17.90
CA PRO A 504 -6.52 11.75 18.60
C PRO A 504 -6.84 10.59 17.64
N LEU A 505 -5.86 10.14 16.86
CA LEU A 505 -5.99 9.03 15.90
C LEU A 505 -5.77 7.67 16.56
N LEU A 506 -5.01 7.62 17.65
CA LEU A 506 -4.60 6.39 18.32
C LEU A 506 -4.93 6.45 19.82
N PRO A 507 -5.35 5.34 20.43
CA PRO A 507 -5.56 5.27 21.88
C PRO A 507 -4.28 5.61 22.65
N PHE A 508 -4.42 6.37 23.73
CA PHE A 508 -3.31 6.88 24.55
C PHE A 508 -2.31 5.79 24.97
N ASN A 509 -2.81 4.67 25.49
CA ASN A 509 -1.99 3.55 25.95
C ASN A 509 -1.22 2.92 24.78
N LEU A 510 -1.90 2.61 23.67
CA LEU A 510 -1.29 2.00 22.49
C LEU A 510 -0.19 2.88 21.90
N LEU A 511 -0.39 4.20 21.88
CA LEU A 511 0.59 5.16 21.36
C LEU A 511 1.88 5.16 22.19
N ASN A 512 1.80 5.06 23.52
CA ASN A 512 2.96 5.04 24.42
C ASN A 512 3.85 3.82 24.15
N TYR A 513 3.24 2.64 24.06
CA TYR A 513 3.95 1.38 23.77
C TYR A 513 4.53 1.38 22.35
N ALA A 514 3.76 1.83 21.36
CA ALA A 514 4.21 1.92 19.97
C ALA A 514 5.43 2.83 19.82
N LEU A 515 5.44 3.99 20.47
CA LEU A 515 6.58 4.92 20.46
C LEU A 515 7.78 4.37 21.24
N GLY A 516 7.57 3.60 22.32
CA GLY A 516 8.66 2.96 23.07
C GLY A 516 9.46 1.94 22.25
N LEU A 517 8.82 1.31 21.26
CA LEU A 517 9.45 0.40 20.30
C LEU A 517 10.27 1.11 19.21
N THR A 518 10.16 2.44 19.08
CA THR A 518 10.94 3.23 18.10
C THR A 518 12.31 3.66 18.64
N LYS A 519 13.16 4.21 17.77
CA LYS A 519 14.47 4.81 18.09
C LYS A 519 14.40 6.24 18.66
N ILE A 520 13.22 6.76 19.00
CA ILE A 520 13.13 8.11 19.55
C ILE A 520 13.91 8.28 20.86
N ARG A 521 14.63 9.41 20.99
CA ARG A 521 15.28 9.80 22.24
C ARG A 521 14.23 10.01 23.34
N PHE A 522 14.50 9.51 24.55
CA PHE A 522 13.56 9.60 25.68
C PHE A 522 13.19 11.06 26.00
N SER A 523 14.17 11.98 25.99
CA SER A 523 13.94 13.41 26.23
C SER A 523 12.97 14.03 25.21
N HIS A 524 13.11 13.71 23.93
CA HIS A 524 12.20 14.18 22.87
C HIS A 524 10.78 13.65 23.09
N TYR A 525 10.64 12.40 23.52
CA TYR A 525 9.34 11.80 23.82
C TYR A 525 8.67 12.44 25.05
N ALA A 526 9.41 12.61 26.15
CA ALA A 526 8.90 13.16 27.39
C ALA A 526 8.44 14.61 27.23
N LEU A 527 9.29 15.47 26.66
CA LEU A 527 8.97 16.89 26.43
C LEU A 527 7.82 17.08 25.44
N ALA A 528 7.82 16.33 24.33
CA ALA A 528 6.75 16.41 23.34
C ALA A 528 5.41 15.87 23.88
N THR A 529 5.45 14.87 24.75
CA THR A 529 4.24 14.34 25.40
C THR A 529 3.67 15.37 26.39
N PHE A 530 4.51 15.98 27.22
CA PHE A 530 4.10 17.04 28.15
C PHE A 530 3.41 18.21 27.41
N TRP A 531 4.10 18.80 26.43
CA TRP A 531 3.56 19.94 25.69
C TRP A 531 2.39 19.58 24.78
N GLY A 532 2.39 18.37 24.20
CA GLY A 532 1.32 17.92 23.32
C GLY A 532 0.02 17.59 24.05
N MET A 533 0.10 17.18 25.32
CA MET A 533 -1.08 16.87 26.13
C MET A 533 -1.60 18.06 26.93
N LEU A 534 -0.77 19.06 27.22
CA LEU A 534 -1.13 20.20 28.05
C LEU A 534 -2.42 20.93 27.60
N PRO A 535 -2.64 21.24 26.31
CA PRO A 535 -3.87 21.93 25.89
C PRO A 535 -5.14 21.09 26.15
N ALA A 536 -5.09 19.80 25.85
CA ALA A 536 -6.20 18.89 26.11
C ALA A 536 -6.43 18.69 27.61
N CYS A 537 -5.34 18.56 28.39
CA CYS A 537 -5.40 18.46 29.84
C CYS A 537 -6.09 19.67 30.47
N ILE A 538 -5.72 20.89 30.06
CA ILE A 538 -6.37 22.12 30.54
C ILE A 538 -7.86 22.10 30.21
N ALA A 539 -8.22 21.78 28.96
CA ALA A 539 -9.60 21.76 28.52
C ALA A 539 -10.46 20.77 29.34
N PHE A 540 -10.02 19.52 29.48
CA PHE A 540 -10.76 18.49 30.21
C PHE A 540 -10.80 18.74 31.72
N VAL A 541 -9.71 19.21 32.33
CA VAL A 541 -9.66 19.47 33.77
C VAL A 541 -10.54 20.66 34.12
N VAL A 542 -10.46 21.78 33.39
CA VAL A 542 -11.32 22.97 33.60
C VAL A 542 -12.80 22.62 33.41
N PHE A 543 -13.12 21.83 32.38
CA PHE A 543 -14.47 21.31 32.19
C PHE A 543 -14.94 20.47 33.38
N SER A 544 -14.10 19.52 33.84
CA SER A 544 -14.45 18.62 34.93
C SER A 544 -14.57 19.31 36.30
N SER A 545 -13.78 20.35 36.56
CA SER A 545 -13.85 21.10 37.82
C SER A 545 -15.20 21.82 38.01
N SER A 546 -15.89 22.13 36.92
CA SER A 546 -17.21 22.78 36.92
C SER A 546 -18.36 21.81 36.64
N LEU A 547 -18.09 20.51 36.53
CA LEU A 547 -19.08 19.48 36.22
C LEU A 547 -20.09 19.30 37.37
N LEU A 548 -19.66 19.52 38.61
CA LEU A 548 -20.52 19.42 39.80
C LEU A 548 -21.54 20.57 39.87
N ASP A 549 -21.15 21.78 39.45
CA ASP A 549 -22.05 22.94 39.37
C ASP A 549 -23.18 22.71 38.36
N LEU A 550 -22.86 22.05 37.23
CA LEU A 550 -23.83 21.69 36.20
C LEU A 550 -24.86 20.67 36.67
N LEU A 551 -24.43 19.66 37.45
CA LEU A 551 -25.33 18.67 38.06
C LEU A 551 -26.28 19.31 39.10
N LEU A 552 -25.84 20.42 39.70
CA LEU A 552 -26.64 21.25 40.62
C LEU A 552 -27.46 22.33 39.88
N GLY A 553 -27.51 22.30 38.55
CA GLY A 553 -28.33 23.21 37.73
C GLY A 553 -27.74 24.62 37.53
N ARG A 554 -26.47 24.85 37.88
CA ARG A 554 -25.80 26.16 37.75
C ARG A 554 -24.79 26.14 36.61
N VAL A 555 -24.95 27.06 35.66
CA VAL A 555 -23.98 27.24 34.57
C VAL A 555 -22.89 28.21 35.03
N SER A 556 -21.75 27.69 35.47
CA SER A 556 -20.61 28.53 35.85
C SER A 556 -19.79 28.97 34.62
N PRO A 557 -19.16 30.16 34.66
CA PRO A 557 -18.31 30.64 33.56
C PRO A 557 -17.15 29.68 33.23
N GLY A 558 -16.65 28.93 34.23
CA GLY A 558 -15.62 27.90 34.07
C GLY A 558 -16.09 26.71 33.21
N LEU A 559 -17.37 26.33 33.31
CA LEU A 559 -17.96 25.28 32.49
C LEU A 559 -18.03 25.67 31.01
N VAL A 560 -18.48 26.90 30.73
CA VAL A 560 -18.58 27.44 29.36
C VAL A 560 -17.19 27.56 28.75
N LEU A 561 -16.22 28.08 29.51
CA LEU A 561 -14.83 28.17 29.10
C LEU A 561 -14.21 26.79 28.84
N GLY A 562 -14.44 25.81 29.71
CA GLY A 562 -13.98 24.43 29.55
C GLY A 562 -14.58 23.77 28.30
N LEU A 563 -15.88 23.93 28.06
CA LEU A 563 -16.57 23.40 26.88
C LEU A 563 -16.05 24.03 25.57
N LEU A 564 -15.85 25.35 25.56
CA LEU A 564 -15.27 26.07 24.43
C LEU A 564 -13.83 25.63 24.15
N LEU A 565 -13.02 25.39 25.19
CA LEU A 565 -11.66 24.89 25.08
C LEU A 565 -11.63 23.45 24.53
N VAL A 566 -12.51 22.56 25.00
CA VAL A 566 -12.62 21.19 24.47
C VAL A 566 -13.02 21.23 22.99
N LEU A 567 -14.03 22.03 22.63
CA LEU A 567 -14.43 22.25 21.24
C LEU A 567 -13.27 22.78 20.39
N ALA A 568 -12.53 23.78 20.87
CA ALA A 568 -11.39 24.35 20.17
C ALA A 568 -10.26 23.32 19.94
N VAL A 569 -9.90 22.53 20.96
CA VAL A 569 -8.88 21.47 20.87
C VAL A 569 -9.29 20.39 19.87
N MET A 570 -10.59 20.09 19.73
CA MET A 570 -11.09 19.13 18.73
C MET A 570 -11.21 19.73 17.31
N LEU A 571 -11.66 20.98 17.17
CA LEU A 571 -11.94 21.64 15.89
C LEU A 571 -10.68 22.19 15.20
N VAL A 572 -9.71 22.74 15.94
CA VAL A 572 -8.51 23.38 15.37
C VAL A 572 -7.66 22.40 14.53
N PRO A 573 -7.36 21.17 15.00
CA PRO A 573 -6.65 20.18 14.18
C PRO A 573 -7.45 19.74 12.94
N MET A 574 -8.77 19.63 13.07
CA MET A 574 -9.68 19.28 11.96
C MET A 574 -9.71 20.38 10.89
N LEU A 575 -9.82 21.65 11.29
CA LEU A 575 -9.84 22.82 10.41
C LEU A 575 -8.47 23.03 9.74
N TYR A 576 -7.38 22.87 10.48
CA TYR A 576 -6.03 22.87 9.93
C TYR A 576 -5.85 21.79 8.85
N ARG A 577 -6.37 20.57 9.10
CA ARG A 577 -6.36 19.49 8.10
C ARG A 577 -7.16 19.85 6.85
N ARG A 578 -8.37 20.41 7.00
CA ARG A 578 -9.20 20.85 5.86
C ARG A 578 -8.51 21.95 5.06
N ARG A 579 -7.88 22.92 5.73
CA ARG A 579 -7.13 24.01 5.08
C ARG A 579 -5.86 23.53 4.39
N ARG A 580 -5.11 22.60 5.01
CA ARG A 580 -3.91 22.01 4.38
C ARG A 580 -4.27 21.10 3.20
N ALA A 581 -5.35 20.33 3.30
CA ALA A 581 -5.86 19.53 2.19
C ALA A 581 -6.30 20.44 1.03
N LYS A 582 -7.01 21.55 1.31
CA LYS A 582 -7.37 22.56 0.29
C LYS A 582 -6.16 23.28 -0.30
N ARG A 583 -5.15 23.66 0.51
CA ARG A 583 -3.90 24.28 0.02
C ARG A 583 -3.05 23.32 -0.81
N ALA A 584 -2.98 22.05 -0.42
CA ALA A 584 -2.31 21.01 -1.22
C ALA A 584 -3.01 20.71 -2.56
N LEU A 585 -4.30 21.05 -2.67
CA LEU A 585 -5.08 21.02 -3.92
C LEU A 585 -4.96 22.33 -4.73
N ALA A 586 -4.57 23.45 -4.10
CA ALA A 586 -4.57 24.79 -4.70
C ALA A 586 -3.17 25.36 -5.00
N SER A 587 -2.08 24.77 -4.49
CA SER A 587 -0.73 25.19 -4.85
C SER A 587 -0.31 24.55 -6.19
N PRO A 588 0.03 25.35 -7.22
CA PRO A 588 0.82 24.85 -8.33
C PRO A 588 2.17 24.42 -7.74
N LYS A 589 2.54 23.16 -7.94
CA LYS A 589 3.82 22.64 -7.45
C LYS A 589 4.92 23.19 -8.36
N THR A 590 5.64 24.20 -7.88
CA THR A 590 6.94 24.64 -8.42
C THR A 590 8.01 23.60 -8.12
#